data_AF-A0A7S1R6L5-F1
#
_entry.id   AF-A0A7S1R6L5-F1
#
_cell.length_a   1.000
_cell.length_b   1.000
_cell.length_c   1.000
_cell.angle_alpha   90.00
_cell.angle_beta   90.00
_cell.angle_gamma   90.00
#
_symmetry.space_group_name_H-M   'P 1'
#
loop_
_entity.id
_entity.type
_entity.pdbx_description
1 polymer ?
#
loop_
_entity_poly.entity_id
_entity_poly.type
_entity_poly.pdbx_seq_one_letter_code
_entity_poly.pdbx_strand_id
1 'polypeptide(L)'
;RQVWPEAPAEESIPHGAILGLFHVHSHRPAEDCRPGYVWARGPICHIISKAIEFTRPIRCRGSRGLWQLEAWQIAKVDEEAQQATVSHFNIAEATGDKT
;
A
#
# COMPACT_ATOMS: atom_id res chain seq x y z
N ARG A 1 -15.41 -0.30 -17.39
CA ARG A 1 -14.87 -1.06 -16.23
C ARG A 1 -14.66 -0.04 -15.13
N GLN A 2 -15.45 -0.06 -14.05
CA GLN A 2 -15.34 0.98 -13.02
C GLN A 2 -14.00 0.80 -12.30
N VAL A 3 -13.10 1.74 -12.57
CA VAL A 3 -11.83 1.92 -11.87
C VAL A 3 -12.16 2.77 -10.64
N TRP A 4 -11.54 2.46 -9.50
CA TRP A 4 -11.77 3.12 -8.20
C TRP A 4 -12.04 4.63 -8.38
N PRO A 5 -13.28 5.12 -8.15
CA PRO A 5 -13.68 6.46 -8.58
C PRO A 5 -13.00 7.58 -7.79
N GLU A 6 -12.57 7.30 -6.57
CA GLU A 6 -11.79 8.20 -5.72
C GLU A 6 -10.27 8.14 -5.97
N ALA A 7 -9.79 7.26 -6.86
CA ALA A 7 -8.36 7.21 -7.16
C ALA A 7 -7.96 8.50 -7.91
N PRO A 8 -6.83 9.14 -7.53
CA PRO A 8 -6.33 10.29 -8.26
C PRO A 8 -5.99 9.90 -9.70
N ALA A 9 -5.99 10.89 -10.60
CA ALA A 9 -5.55 10.70 -11.97
C ALA A 9 -4.11 10.15 -11.98
N GLU A 10 -3.82 9.17 -12.84
CA GLU A 10 -2.54 8.46 -12.82
C GLU A 10 -1.36 9.42 -13.01
N GLU A 11 -1.53 10.43 -13.86
CA GLU A 11 -0.53 11.45 -14.17
C GLU A 11 -0.21 12.38 -12.99
N SER A 12 -1.07 12.41 -11.97
CA SER A 12 -0.88 13.22 -10.77
C SER A 12 -0.04 12.51 -9.69
N ILE A 13 0.20 11.20 -9.86
CA ILE A 13 0.91 10.37 -8.87
C ILE A 13 2.42 10.45 -9.14
N PRO A 14 3.27 10.75 -8.15
CA PRO A 14 4.71 10.78 -8.39
C PRO A 14 5.25 9.39 -8.79
N HIS A 15 5.90 9.31 -9.95
CA HIS A 15 6.49 8.07 -10.46
C HIS A 15 7.99 7.94 -10.11
N GLY A 16 8.51 6.70 -10.12
CA GLY A 16 9.94 6.46 -9.87
C GLY A 16 10.38 6.94 -8.48
N ALA A 17 9.55 6.67 -7.48
CA ALA A 17 9.79 7.07 -6.11
C ALA A 17 9.14 6.10 -5.12
N ILE A 18 9.67 6.03 -3.90
CA ILE A 18 8.98 5.46 -2.74
C ILE A 18 8.13 6.57 -2.14
N LEU A 19 6.83 6.31 -1.98
CA LEU A 19 5.84 7.30 -1.53
C LEU A 19 5.39 7.09 -0.09
N GLY A 20 5.74 5.95 0.51
CA GLY A 20 5.28 5.58 1.84
C GLY A 20 5.54 4.12 2.12
N LEU A 21 5.00 3.65 3.24
CA LEU A 21 5.07 2.26 3.66
C LEU A 21 3.67 1.77 4.02
N PHE A 22 3.46 0.46 3.88
CA PHE A 22 2.26 -0.19 4.39
C PHE A 22 2.64 -1.48 5.10
N HIS A 23 1.82 -1.86 6.08
CA HIS A 23 2.00 -3.09 6.83
C HIS A 23 1.01 -4.15 6.36
N VAL A 24 1.53 -5.23 5.79
CA VAL A 24 0.75 -6.42 5.45
C VAL A 24 0.48 -7.19 6.74
N HIS A 25 -0.79 -7.22 7.17
CA HIS A 25 -1.21 -7.98 8.33
C HIS A 25 -1.40 -9.46 8.02
N SER A 26 -2.08 -9.76 6.91
CA SER A 26 -2.35 -11.12 6.47
C SER A 26 -2.55 -11.17 4.96
N HIS A 27 -2.71 -12.38 4.43
CA HIS A 27 -2.97 -12.63 3.03
C HIS A 27 -4.11 -13.61 2.88
N ARG A 28 -4.92 -13.46 1.83
CA ARG A 28 -5.99 -14.41 1.49
C ARG A 28 -6.27 -14.43 -0.02
N PRO A 29 -6.87 -15.52 -0.53
CA PRO A 29 -7.43 -15.55 -1.88
C PRO A 29 -8.43 -14.42 -2.12
N ALA A 30 -8.59 -14.00 -3.37
CA ALA A 30 -9.53 -12.93 -3.72
C ALA A 30 -11.00 -13.34 -3.50
N GLU A 31 -11.32 -14.62 -3.66
CA GLU A 31 -12.65 -15.17 -3.37
C GLU A 31 -13.04 -15.06 -1.89
N ASP A 32 -12.06 -14.97 -0.99
CA ASP A 32 -12.27 -14.83 0.46
C ASP A 32 -12.30 -13.35 0.90
N CYS A 33 -12.20 -12.41 -0.03
CA CYS A 33 -12.36 -10.99 0.24
C CYS A 33 -13.85 -10.60 0.21
N ARG A 34 -14.20 -9.53 0.93
CA ARG A 34 -15.58 -9.02 0.96
C ARG A 34 -16.10 -8.74 -0.47
N PRO A 35 -17.32 -9.20 -0.83
CA PRO A 35 -17.92 -8.90 -2.12
C PRO A 35 -18.05 -7.39 -2.37
N GLY A 36 -17.79 -6.95 -3.60
CA GLY A 36 -17.84 -5.54 -4.00
C GLY A 36 -16.49 -4.80 -3.95
N TYR A 37 -15.43 -5.44 -3.43
CA TYR A 37 -14.08 -4.88 -3.45
C TYR A 37 -13.47 -5.02 -4.85
N VAL A 38 -13.79 -4.07 -5.73
CA VAL A 38 -13.43 -4.12 -7.16
C VAL A 38 -11.92 -4.19 -7.43
N TRP A 39 -11.10 -3.90 -6.43
CA TRP A 39 -9.63 -3.91 -6.49
C TRP A 39 -9.00 -5.26 -6.09
N ALA A 40 -9.76 -6.16 -5.44
CA ALA A 40 -9.30 -7.51 -5.11
C ALA A 40 -9.37 -8.41 -6.36
N ARG A 41 -8.35 -8.34 -7.23
CA ARG A 41 -8.30 -9.05 -8.52
C ARG A 41 -7.06 -9.92 -8.74
N GLY A 42 -6.14 -9.95 -7.78
CA GLY A 42 -4.97 -10.83 -7.81
C GLY A 42 -5.29 -12.22 -7.26
N PRO A 43 -4.43 -13.23 -7.50
CA PRO A 43 -4.61 -14.56 -6.88
C PRO A 43 -4.51 -14.52 -5.36
N ILE A 44 -3.81 -13.52 -4.82
CA ILE A 44 -3.68 -13.27 -3.38
C ILE A 44 -3.87 -11.77 -3.15
N CYS A 45 -4.68 -11.44 -2.13
CA CYS A 45 -4.87 -10.09 -1.62
C CYS A 45 -4.10 -9.91 -0.33
N HIS A 46 -3.31 -8.83 -0.26
CA HIS A 46 -2.63 -8.40 0.97
C HIS A 46 -3.57 -7.52 1.78
N ILE A 47 -3.84 -7.93 3.01
CA ILE A 47 -4.66 -7.18 3.95
C ILE A 47 -3.77 -6.18 4.67
N ILE A 48 -4.02 -4.89 4.42
CA ILE A 48 -3.21 -3.80 4.97
C ILE A 48 -3.87 -3.28 6.25
N SER A 49 -3.15 -3.32 7.37
CA SER A 49 -3.68 -2.84 8.67
C SER A 49 -3.32 -1.40 8.98
N LYS A 50 -2.23 -0.90 8.41
CA LYS A 50 -1.76 0.47 8.57
C LYS A 50 -0.87 0.88 7.42
N ALA A 51 -0.83 2.18 7.16
CA ALA A 51 0.06 2.78 6.19
C ALA A 51 0.55 4.14 6.68
N ILE A 52 1.67 4.57 6.11
CA ILE A 52 2.20 5.93 6.21
C ILE A 52 2.44 6.46 4.81
N GLU A 53 2.18 7.74 4.63
CA GLU A 53 2.54 8.49 3.43
C GLU A 53 3.72 9.40 3.76
N PHE A 54 4.70 9.46 2.88
CA PHE A 54 5.85 10.35 3.04
C PHE A 54 5.51 11.74 2.54
N THR A 55 5.93 12.75 3.30
CA THR A 55 5.74 14.16 2.92
C THR A 55 6.55 14.48 1.67
N ARG A 56 7.69 13.80 1.46
CA ARG A 56 8.54 13.96 0.28
C ARG A 56 8.81 12.61 -0.40
N PRO A 57 8.50 12.48 -1.70
CA PRO A 57 8.83 11.29 -2.46
C PRO A 57 10.34 11.00 -2.48
N ILE A 58 10.73 9.78 -2.11
CA ILE A 58 12.13 9.34 -2.18
C ILE A 58 12.39 8.84 -3.61
N ARG A 59 13.02 9.68 -4.44
CA ARG A 59 13.30 9.34 -5.85
C ARG A 59 14.23 8.14 -5.97
N CYS A 60 13.76 7.08 -6.62
CA CYS A 60 14.54 5.89 -6.94
C CYS A 60 13.89 5.05 -8.04
N ARG A 61 14.71 4.29 -8.77
CA ARG A 61 14.19 3.32 -9.73
C ARG A 61 13.65 2.09 -8.98
N GLY A 62 12.41 1.71 -9.26
CA GLY A 62 11.86 0.43 -8.81
C GLY A 62 12.49 -0.76 -9.53
N SER A 63 12.25 -1.96 -9.01
CA SER A 63 12.71 -3.22 -9.63
C SER A 63 11.54 -4.21 -9.76
N ARG A 64 11.81 -5.37 -10.37
CA ARG A 64 10.80 -6.42 -10.56
C ARG A 64 10.56 -7.19 -9.26
N GLY A 65 9.30 -7.52 -8.98
CA GLY A 65 8.90 -8.32 -7.82
C GLY A 65 9.07 -7.56 -6.50
N LEU A 66 9.42 -8.28 -5.44
CA LEU A 66 9.95 -7.69 -4.21
C LEU A 66 11.46 -7.51 -4.39
N TRP A 67 11.98 -6.33 -4.09
CA TRP A 67 13.41 -6.05 -4.20
C TRP A 67 13.95 -5.47 -2.90
N GLN A 68 15.21 -5.76 -2.61
CA GLN A 68 15.88 -5.16 -1.46
C GLN A 68 16.20 -3.69 -1.75
N LEU A 69 16.02 -2.87 -0.73
CA LEU A 69 16.44 -1.48 -0.76
C LEU A 69 17.94 -1.37 -0.48
N GLU A 70 18.59 -0.43 -1.16
CA GLU A 70 19.98 -0.05 -0.89
C GLU A 70 20.07 0.72 0.43
N ALA A 71 21.24 0.73 1.06
CA ALA A 71 21.43 1.35 2.38
C ALA A 71 21.00 2.83 2.43
N TRP A 72 21.24 3.60 1.37
CA TRP A 72 20.82 5.00 1.31
C TRP A 72 19.29 5.15 1.19
N GLN A 73 18.60 4.19 0.57
CA GLN A 73 17.13 4.19 0.46
C GLN A 73 16.52 3.91 1.82
N ILE A 74 17.06 2.92 2.54
CA ILE A 74 16.64 2.58 3.90
C ILE A 74 16.80 3.80 4.83
N ALA A 75 17.95 4.46 4.81
CA ALA A 75 18.18 5.63 5.65
C ALA A 75 17.17 6.76 5.42
N LYS A 76 16.79 7.01 4.15
CA LYS A 76 15.76 8.02 3.81
C LYS A 76 14.36 7.57 4.18
N VAL A 77 14.06 6.28 4.02
CA VAL A 77 12.80 5.69 4.43
C VAL A 77 12.62 5.84 5.94
N ASP A 78 13.66 5.57 6.73
CA ASP A 78 13.64 5.74 8.18
C ASP A 78 13.43 7.21 8.59
N GLU A 79 14.11 8.15 7.92
CA GLU A 79 13.94 9.59 8.16
C GLU A 79 12.49 10.06 7.93
N GLU A 80 11.91 9.72 6.78
CA GLU A 80 10.53 10.11 6.46
C GLU A 80 9.51 9.36 7.33
N ALA A 81 9.77 8.09 7.67
CA ALA A 81 8.87 7.29 8.50
C ALA A 81 8.76 7.83 9.94
N GLN A 82 9.82 8.41 10.49
CA GLN A 82 9.79 9.03 11.83
C GLN A 82 8.88 10.27 11.90
N GLN A 83 8.65 10.93 10.76
CA GLN A 83 7.86 12.17 10.67
C GLN A 83 6.43 11.91 10.18
N ALA A 84 6.15 10.72 9.67
CA ALA A 84 4.88 10.41 9.04
C ALA A 84 3.79 10.07 10.06
N THR A 85 2.56 10.46 9.74
CA THR A 85 1.38 10.06 10.52
C THR A 85 0.90 8.69 10.08
N VAL A 86 0.68 7.78 11.05
CA VAL A 86 0.19 6.43 10.78
C VAL A 86 -1.33 6.44 10.61
N SER A 87 -1.78 6.02 9.44
CA SER A 87 -3.19 5.72 9.17
C SER A 87 -3.47 4.27 9.51
N HIS A 88 -4.51 4.01 10.30
CA HIS A 88 -4.94 2.67 10.69
C HIS A 88 -6.22 2.28 9.95
N PHE A 89 -6.29 1.03 9.50
CA PHE A 89 -7.44 0.51 8.76
C PHE A 89 -8.14 -0.59 9.56
N ASN A 90 -9.47 -0.60 9.49
CA ASN A 90 -10.28 -1.64 10.11
C ASN A 90 -10.18 -2.94 9.30
N ILE A 91 -9.49 -3.93 9.86
CA ILE A 91 -9.26 -5.22 9.17
C ILE A 91 -10.55 -6.02 9.05
N ALA A 92 -11.44 -5.94 10.05
CA ALA A 92 -12.70 -6.70 10.04
C ALA A 92 -13.59 -6.31 8.86
N GLU A 93 -13.57 -5.03 8.45
CA GLU A 93 -14.28 -4.57 7.25
C GLU A 93 -13.74 -5.17 5.96
N ALA A 94 -12.42 -5.39 5.89
CA ALA A 94 -11.74 -5.97 4.74
C ALA A 94 -11.94 -7.49 4.65
N THR A 95 -12.02 -8.17 5.79
CA THR A 95 -12.17 -9.64 5.85
C THR A 95 -13.62 -10.11 5.87
N GLY A 96 -14.57 -9.24 6.20
CA GLY A 96 -15.99 -9.60 6.33
C GLY A 96 -16.29 -10.44 7.57
N ASP A 97 -15.33 -10.57 8.49
CA ASP A 97 -15.51 -11.31 9.74
C ASP A 97 -16.44 -10.51 10.65
N LYS A 98 -17.61 -11.07 10.99
CA LYS A 98 -18.50 -10.49 12.00
C LYS A 98 -17.83 -10.64 13.36
N THR A 99 -17.74 -9.53 14.09
CA THR A 99 -17.33 -9.52 15.51
C THR A 99 -18.30 -10.33 16.36
#